data_AF-A0A2U3P272-F1
#
_entry.id   AF-A0A2U3P272-F1
#
_cell.length_a   1.000
_cell.length_b   1.000
_cell.length_c   1.000
_cell.angle_alpha   90.00
_cell.angle_beta   90.00
_cell.angle_gamma   90.00
#
_symmetry.space_group_name_H-M   'P 1'
#
loop_
_entity.id
_entity.type
_entity.pdbx_description
1 polymer ?
#
loop_
_entity_poly.entity_id
_entity_poly.type
_entity_poly.pdbx_seq_one_letter_code
_entity_poly.pdbx_strand_id
1 'polypeptide(L)'
;MIEDTWTNRDLAVLRAVVDIYDRTGGPVDADDIQAAVGFDARTVQRALRALNTEPFFRDVTAIASGDIWAVGAPTGSALRVAGAWPSPEALLGGLVDALELAAGDQAREPEERSKFGTLAVGLRSFATQVAIGALGGAGGNLLTG
;
A
#
# COMPACT_ATOMS: atom_id res chain seq x y z
N MET A 1 3.72 -26.99 6.50
CA MET A 1 3.16 -25.70 6.03
C MET A 1 4.17 -24.62 6.36
N ILE A 2 4.35 -23.64 5.49
CA ILE A 2 5.21 -22.47 5.77
C ILE A 2 4.47 -21.58 6.77
N GLU A 3 5.17 -21.07 7.78
CA GLU A 3 4.64 -20.12 8.76
C GLU A 3 4.23 -18.81 8.06
N ASP A 4 3.10 -18.20 8.46
CA ASP A 4 2.70 -16.87 7.97
C ASP A 4 3.63 -15.82 8.59
N THR A 5 4.77 -15.56 7.94
CA THR A 5 5.72 -14.55 8.40
C THR A 5 5.27 -13.14 8.07
N TRP A 6 4.38 -12.97 7.09
CA TRP A 6 3.91 -11.66 6.67
C TRP A 6 3.13 -11.00 7.80
N THR A 7 2.06 -11.65 8.24
CA THR A 7 1.17 -11.10 9.28
C THR A 7 1.86 -11.04 10.64
N ASN A 8 2.69 -12.04 10.96
CA ASN A 8 3.27 -12.19 12.28
C ASN A 8 4.61 -11.44 12.48
N ARG A 9 5.25 -10.95 11.39
CA ARG A 9 6.58 -10.33 11.48
C ARG A 9 6.80 -9.20 10.49
N ASP A 10 6.68 -9.48 9.19
CA ASP A 10 7.18 -8.57 8.15
C ASP A 10 6.36 -7.29 8.08
N LEU A 11 5.03 -7.39 8.20
CA LEU A 11 4.15 -6.23 8.20
C LEU A 11 4.38 -5.31 9.42
N ALA A 12 4.63 -5.88 10.60
CA ALA A 12 4.93 -5.10 11.80
C ALA A 12 6.22 -4.29 11.63
N VAL A 13 7.26 -4.91 11.06
CA VAL A 13 8.53 -4.23 10.76
C VAL A 13 8.35 -3.14 9.72
N LEU A 14 7.61 -3.39 8.63
CA LEU A 14 7.35 -2.39 7.59
C LEU A 14 6.61 -1.17 8.15
N ARG A 15 5.61 -1.38 9.01
CA ARG A 15 4.87 -0.30 9.68
C ARG A 15 5.76 0.53 10.59
N ALA A 16 6.63 -0.12 11.37
CA ALA A 16 7.58 0.59 12.22
C ALA A 16 8.55 1.45 11.41
N VAL A 17 9.07 0.94 10.28
CA VAL A 17 9.93 1.75 9.39
C VAL A 17 9.19 2.98 8.89
N VAL A 18 7.95 2.82 8.42
CA VAL A 18 7.14 3.93 7.93
C VAL A 18 6.89 4.97 9.02
N ASP A 19 6.50 4.54 10.22
CA ASP A 19 6.26 5.43 11.36
C ASP A 19 7.52 6.19 11.81
N ILE A 20 8.65 5.49 11.93
CA ILE A 20 9.91 6.11 12.32
C ILE A 20 10.35 7.14 11.27
N TYR A 21 10.30 6.76 9.99
CA TYR A 21 10.68 7.66 8.90
C TYR A 21 9.78 8.91 8.84
N ASP A 22 8.47 8.76 9.04
CA ASP A 22 7.53 9.89 9.06
C ASP A 22 7.87 10.90 10.17
N ARG A 23 8.29 10.40 11.34
CA ARG A 23 8.68 11.25 12.49
C ARG A 23 10.05 11.89 12.32
N THR A 24 11.03 11.20 11.74
CA THR A 24 12.43 11.66 11.72
C THR A 24 12.87 12.27 10.39
N GLY A 25 12.25 11.88 9.28
CA GLY A 25 12.63 12.25 7.91
C GLY A 25 13.98 11.70 7.44
N GLY A 26 14.66 10.87 8.25
CA GLY A 26 15.98 10.32 7.98
C GLY A 26 15.97 8.79 7.82
N PRO A 27 17.09 8.18 7.39
CA PRO A 27 17.25 6.73 7.39
C PRO A 27 16.87 6.11 8.74
N VAL A 28 16.28 4.93 8.70
CA VAL A 28 15.78 4.21 9.87
C VAL A 28 16.72 3.08 10.23
N ASP A 29 17.29 3.14 11.43
CA ASP A 29 18.24 2.16 11.92
C ASP A 29 17.55 0.88 12.38
N ALA A 30 18.20 -0.28 12.17
CA ALA A 30 17.65 -1.57 12.55
C ALA A 30 17.39 -1.72 14.06
N ASP A 31 18.13 -0.98 14.90
CA ASP A 31 17.97 -1.00 16.35
C ASP A 31 16.75 -0.19 16.79
N ASP A 32 16.44 0.93 16.12
CA ASP A 32 15.21 1.70 16.36
C ASP A 32 13.97 0.88 15.98
N ILE A 33 14.07 0.09 14.90
CA ILE A 33 13.02 -0.84 14.48
C ILE A 33 12.82 -1.90 15.55
N GLN A 34 13.89 -2.54 16.04
CA GLN A 34 13.83 -3.53 17.12
C GLN A 34 13.12 -2.96 18.35
N ALA A 35 13.50 -1.76 18.78
CA ALA A 35 12.89 -1.08 19.92
C ALA A 35 11.40 -0.81 19.69
N ALA A 36 11.00 -0.44 18.47
CA ALA A 36 9.61 -0.15 18.13
C ALA A 36 8.71 -1.40 18.08
N VAL A 37 9.19 -2.53 17.55
CA VAL A 37 8.37 -3.75 17.40
C VAL A 37 8.55 -4.78 18.52
N GLY A 38 9.58 -4.64 19.36
CA GLY A 38 9.88 -5.57 20.45
C GLY A 38 10.43 -6.93 19.99
N PHE A 39 10.91 -7.02 18.76
CA PHE A 39 11.54 -8.23 18.22
C PHE A 39 13.04 -8.24 18.49
N ASP A 40 13.61 -9.44 18.60
CA ASP A 40 15.04 -9.59 18.65
C ASP A 40 15.70 -9.22 17.30
N ALA A 41 16.99 -8.88 17.36
CA ALA A 41 17.77 -8.47 16.19
C ALA A 41 17.71 -9.47 15.03
N ARG A 42 17.75 -10.79 15.29
CA ARG A 42 17.70 -11.78 14.20
C ARG A 42 16.35 -11.80 13.53
N THR A 43 15.28 -11.65 14.29
CA THR A 43 13.91 -11.57 13.76
C THR A 43 13.74 -10.33 12.89
N VAL A 44 14.22 -9.16 13.33
CA VAL A 44 14.20 -7.93 12.52
C VAL A 44 15.04 -8.08 11.25
N GLN A 45 16.25 -8.62 11.34
CA GLN A 45 17.10 -8.83 10.17
C GLN A 45 16.47 -9.79 9.14
N ARG A 46 15.77 -10.84 9.59
CA ARG A 46 15.01 -11.73 8.69
C ARG A 46 13.88 -10.98 7.99
N ALA A 47 13.17 -10.13 8.71
CA ALA A 47 12.09 -9.33 8.16
C ALA A 47 12.60 -8.30 7.15
N LEU A 48 13.65 -7.54 7.49
CA LEU A 48 14.23 -6.55 6.60
C LEU A 48 14.76 -7.19 5.31
N ARG A 49 15.38 -8.37 5.38
CA ARG A 49 15.80 -9.11 4.17
C ARG A 49 14.62 -9.55 3.33
N ALA A 50 13.55 -10.03 3.95
CA ALA A 50 12.33 -10.42 3.24
C ALA A 50 11.67 -9.20 2.59
N LEU A 51 11.57 -8.08 3.29
CA LEU A 51 11.01 -6.83 2.74
C LEU A 51 11.88 -6.26 1.62
N ASN A 52 13.20 -6.43 1.70
CA ASN A 52 14.15 -5.97 0.67
C ASN A 52 14.13 -6.83 -0.61
N THR A 53 13.37 -7.93 -0.68
CA THR A 53 13.14 -8.61 -1.96
C THR A 53 12.18 -7.83 -2.86
N GLU A 54 11.41 -6.90 -2.28
CA GLU A 54 10.53 -5.97 -2.98
C GLU A 54 11.07 -4.54 -2.84
N PRO A 55 10.74 -3.61 -3.76
CA PRO A 55 11.19 -2.23 -3.71
C PRO A 55 10.41 -1.41 -2.67
N PHE A 56 10.40 -1.84 -1.40
CA PHE A 56 9.76 -1.12 -0.29
C PHE A 56 10.61 0.02 0.24
N PHE A 57 11.94 -0.04 0.08
CA PHE A 57 12.88 0.99 0.51
C PHE A 57 13.64 1.52 -0.70
N ARG A 58 13.89 2.83 -0.76
CA ARG A 58 14.67 3.43 -1.86
C ARG A 58 16.14 3.00 -1.84
N ASP A 59 16.66 2.79 -0.66
CA ASP A 59 18.04 2.46 -0.39
C ASP A 59 18.12 1.63 0.90
N VAL A 60 19.13 0.76 0.94
CA VAL A 60 19.41 -0.11 2.09
C VAL A 60 20.91 -0.07 2.33
N THR A 61 21.30 0.24 3.55
CA THR A 61 22.70 0.23 3.96
C THR A 61 22.99 -1.04 4.72
N ALA A 62 23.85 -1.89 4.16
CA ALA A 62 24.33 -3.10 4.82
C ALA A 62 25.77 -2.93 5.33
N ILE A 63 26.09 -3.62 6.41
CA ILE A 63 27.45 -3.69 6.97
C ILE A 63 28.19 -4.94 6.49
N ALA A 64 29.49 -5.04 6.79
CA ALA A 64 30.35 -6.12 6.34
C ALA A 64 29.87 -7.54 6.75
N SER A 65 29.06 -7.66 7.80
CA SER A 65 28.43 -8.94 8.20
C SER A 65 27.30 -9.39 7.28
N GLY A 66 26.82 -8.52 6.37
CA GLY A 66 25.62 -8.75 5.55
C GLY A 66 24.32 -8.48 6.31
N ASP A 67 24.39 -7.86 7.49
CA ASP A 67 23.21 -7.32 8.17
C ASP A 67 22.86 -5.95 7.62
N ILE A 68 21.55 -5.67 7.57
CA ILE A 68 21.02 -4.37 7.19
C ILE A 68 21.14 -3.46 8.41
N TRP A 69 21.99 -2.44 8.30
CA TRP A 69 22.18 -1.46 9.37
C TRP A 69 21.06 -0.43 9.38
N ALA A 70 20.70 0.09 8.21
CA ALA A 70 19.64 1.08 8.07
C ALA A 70 18.89 0.92 6.74
N VAL A 71 17.64 1.34 6.72
CA VAL A 71 16.83 1.46 5.51
C VAL A 71 16.48 2.91 5.25
N GLY A 72 16.53 3.32 3.98
CA GLY A 72 16.18 4.67 3.57
C GLY A 72 14.68 4.88 3.43
N ALA A 73 14.30 5.85 2.61
CA ALA A 73 12.91 6.30 2.51
C ALA A 73 11.95 5.16 2.07
N PRO A 74 10.81 4.98 2.76
CA PRO A 74 9.76 4.10 2.29
C PRO A 74 9.23 4.53 0.92
N THR A 75 9.00 3.56 0.02
CA THR A 75 8.35 3.84 -1.26
C THR A 75 6.84 4.00 -1.10
N GLY A 76 6.17 4.53 -2.13
CA GLY A 76 4.70 4.61 -2.12
C GLY A 76 4.01 3.24 -2.00
N SER A 77 4.68 2.16 -2.43
CA SER A 77 4.19 0.79 -2.20
C SER A 77 4.24 0.44 -0.71
N ALA A 78 5.36 0.72 -0.04
CA ALA A 78 5.50 0.50 1.40
C ALA A 78 4.46 1.29 2.20
N LEU A 79 4.22 2.56 1.84
CA LEU A 79 3.23 3.41 2.51
C LEU A 79 1.80 2.83 2.39
N ARG A 80 1.42 2.34 1.21
CA ARG A 80 0.10 1.71 1.02
C ARG A 80 -0.03 0.41 1.78
N VAL A 81 0.98 -0.46 1.70
CA VAL A 81 0.96 -1.77 2.36
C VAL A 81 0.99 -1.64 3.89
N ALA A 82 1.73 -0.66 4.42
CA ALA A 82 1.74 -0.33 5.84
C ALA A 82 0.40 0.26 6.31
N GLY A 83 -0.41 0.79 5.40
CA GLY A 83 -1.69 1.47 5.68
C GLY A 83 -1.56 2.96 5.97
N ALA A 84 -0.39 3.56 5.72
CA ALA A 84 -0.16 4.99 5.89
C ALA A 84 -0.77 5.82 4.74
N TRP A 85 -0.83 5.25 3.54
CA TRP A 85 -1.53 5.84 2.39
C TRP A 85 -2.76 5.01 2.02
N PRO A 86 -3.85 5.66 1.57
CA PRO A 86 -5.03 4.94 1.10
C PRO A 86 -4.68 4.05 -0.11
N SER A 87 -5.33 2.88 -0.19
CA SER A 87 -5.20 2.02 -1.37
C SER A 87 -5.85 2.69 -2.59
N PRO A 88 -5.46 2.32 -3.82
CA PRO A 88 -6.13 2.81 -5.02
C PRO A 88 -7.64 2.58 -5.01
N GLU A 89 -8.08 1.44 -4.47
CA GLU A 89 -9.49 1.09 -4.33
C GLU A 89 -10.20 1.99 -3.32
N ALA A 90 -9.54 2.30 -2.20
CA ALA A 90 -10.07 3.24 -1.20
C ALA A 90 -10.16 4.67 -1.75
N LEU A 91 -9.17 5.12 -2.52
CA LEU A 91 -9.19 6.41 -3.21
C LEU A 91 -10.32 6.47 -4.25
N LEU A 92 -10.50 5.40 -5.03
CA LEU A 92 -11.56 5.32 -6.03
C LEU A 92 -12.94 5.29 -5.37
N GLY A 93 -13.09 4.54 -4.28
CA GLY A 93 -14.31 4.53 -3.46
C GLY A 93 -14.64 5.93 -2.95
N GLY A 94 -13.69 6.62 -2.33
CA GLY A 94 -13.89 7.99 -1.86
C GLY A 94 -14.24 8.99 -2.97
N LEU A 95 -13.67 8.81 -4.18
CA LEU A 95 -14.04 9.61 -5.35
C LEU A 95 -15.49 9.35 -5.78
N VAL A 96 -15.88 8.08 -5.87
CA VAL A 96 -17.27 7.70 -6.22
C VAL A 96 -18.25 8.26 -5.19
N ASP A 97 -17.94 8.13 -3.89
CA ASP A 97 -18.78 8.66 -2.81
C ASP A 97 -18.91 10.18 -2.89
N ALA A 98 -17.83 10.91 -3.19
CA ALA A 98 -17.88 12.35 -3.38
C ALA A 98 -18.76 12.76 -4.58
N LEU A 99 -18.72 12.00 -5.67
CA LEU A 99 -19.58 12.22 -6.85
C LEU A 99 -21.06 11.94 -6.53
N GLU A 100 -21.35 10.87 -5.80
CA GLU A 100 -22.71 10.55 -5.37
C GLU A 100 -23.28 11.60 -4.41
N LEU A 101 -22.46 12.10 -3.49
CA LEU A 101 -22.82 13.21 -2.62
C LEU A 101 -23.15 14.48 -3.44
N ALA A 102 -22.33 14.80 -4.44
CA ALA A 102 -22.58 15.95 -5.31
C ALA A 102 -23.83 15.76 -6.19
N ALA A 103 -24.13 14.53 -6.61
CA ALA A 103 -25.35 14.20 -7.34
C ALA A 103 -26.62 14.33 -6.47
N GLY A 104 -26.51 14.05 -5.17
CA GLY A 104 -27.61 14.18 -4.21
C GLY A 104 -27.86 15.59 -3.69
N ASP A 105 -26.95 16.53 -3.94
CA ASP A 105 -27.03 17.89 -3.41
C ASP A 105 -28.12 18.72 -4.10
N GLN A 106 -29.16 19.07 -3.36
CA GLN A 106 -30.29 19.86 -3.87
C GLN A 106 -29.96 21.33 -4.13
N ALA A 107 -28.83 21.84 -3.63
CA ALA A 107 -28.38 23.21 -3.90
C ALA A 107 -27.76 23.37 -5.31
N ARG A 108 -27.48 22.26 -6.00
CA ARG A 108 -26.88 22.24 -7.34
C ARG A 108 -27.91 22.12 -8.44
N GLU A 109 -27.54 22.60 -9.63
CA GLU A 109 -28.40 22.53 -10.80
C GLU A 109 -28.68 21.06 -11.21
N PRO A 110 -29.91 20.73 -11.66
CA PRO A 110 -30.29 19.36 -11.99
C PRO A 110 -29.36 18.69 -13.03
N GLU A 111 -28.86 19.47 -13.99
CA GLU A 111 -27.94 18.99 -15.02
C GLU A 111 -26.58 18.60 -14.42
N GLU A 112 -26.05 19.40 -13.49
CA GLU A 112 -24.79 19.11 -12.79
C GLU A 112 -24.90 17.84 -11.95
N ARG A 113 -26.00 17.71 -11.20
CA ARG A 113 -26.28 16.51 -10.43
C ARG A 113 -26.35 15.26 -11.29
N SER A 114 -27.00 15.34 -12.45
CA SER A 114 -27.10 14.22 -13.40
C SER A 114 -25.71 13.83 -13.94
N LYS A 115 -24.84 14.81 -14.22
CA LYS A 115 -23.46 14.56 -14.66
C LYS A 115 -22.67 13.82 -13.57
N PHE A 116 -22.73 14.28 -12.32
CA PHE A 116 -22.04 13.61 -11.21
C PHE A 116 -22.53 12.18 -10.99
N GLY A 117 -23.85 11.95 -11.04
CA GLY A 117 -24.42 10.60 -10.94
C GLY A 117 -23.95 9.68 -12.07
N THR A 118 -23.89 10.20 -13.31
CA THR A 118 -23.42 9.45 -14.47
C THR A 118 -21.95 9.06 -14.32
N LEU A 119 -21.10 9.98 -13.85
CA LEU A 119 -19.68 9.74 -13.62
C LEU A 119 -19.46 8.70 -12.51
N ALA A 120 -20.20 8.78 -11.40
CA ALA A 120 -20.12 7.81 -10.31
C ALA A 120 -20.44 6.38 -10.78
N VAL A 121 -21.55 6.21 -11.53
CA VAL A 121 -21.95 4.91 -12.08
C VAL A 121 -20.91 4.37 -13.05
N GLY A 122 -20.36 5.24 -13.92
CA GLY A 122 -19.33 4.86 -14.87
C GLY A 122 -18.06 4.33 -14.19
N LEU A 123 -17.55 5.05 -13.19
CA LEU A 123 -16.36 4.67 -12.44
C LEU A 123 -16.56 3.35 -11.67
N ARG A 124 -17.71 3.17 -11.01
CA ARG A 124 -18.04 1.94 -10.28
C ARG A 124 -18.11 0.71 -11.21
N SER A 125 -18.68 0.90 -12.40
CA SER A 125 -18.80 -0.16 -13.41
C SER A 125 -17.44 -0.59 -13.95
N PHE A 126 -16.59 0.39 -14.31
CA PHE A 126 -15.23 0.12 -14.77
C PHE A 126 -14.38 -0.61 -13.71
N ALA A 127 -14.44 -0.17 -12.45
CA ALA A 127 -13.71 -0.81 -11.34
C ALA A 127 -14.09 -2.29 -11.18
N THR A 128 -15.39 -2.59 -11.27
CA THR A 128 -15.91 -3.96 -11.14
C THR A 128 -15.40 -4.86 -12.28
N GLN A 129 -15.33 -4.34 -13.51
CA GLN A 129 -14.82 -5.10 -14.66
C GLN A 129 -13.33 -5.44 -14.52
N VAL A 130 -12.51 -4.48 -14.07
CA VAL A 130 -11.08 -4.71 -13.82
C VAL A 130 -10.88 -5.75 -12.72
N ALA A 131 -11.65 -5.68 -11.63
CA ALA A 131 -11.58 -6.65 -10.53
C ALA A 131 -11.98 -8.07 -10.97
N ILE A 132 -13.06 -8.21 -11.76
CA ILE A 132 -13.47 -9.50 -12.34
C ILE A 132 -12.41 -10.03 -13.30
N GLY A 133 -11.81 -9.16 -14.13
CA GLY A 133 -10.73 -9.54 -15.05
C GLY A 133 -9.48 -10.05 -14.33
N ALA A 134 -9.11 -9.44 -13.21
CA ALA A 134 -7.98 -9.86 -12.39
C ALA A 134 -8.26 -11.17 -11.63
N LEU A 135 -9.49 -11.41 -11.17
CA LEU A 135 -9.87 -12.63 -10.44
C LEU A 135 -10.23 -13.81 -11.37
N GLY A 136 -10.63 -13.54 -12.61
CA GLY A 136 -10.89 -14.55 -13.64
C GLY A 136 -9.65 -15.04 -14.39
N GLY A 137 -8.48 -14.44 -14.12
CA GLY A 137 -7.26 -14.61 -14.90
C GLY A 137 -6.35 -15.75 -14.44
N ALA A 138 -6.84 -16.99 -14.48
CA ALA A 138 -6.01 -18.15 -14.77
C ALA A 138 -6.38 -18.67 -16.18
N GLY A 139 -5.71 -18.13 -17.20
CA GLY A 139 -5.71 -18.66 -18.58
C GLY A 139 -6.74 -18.06 -19.54
N GLY A 140 -6.28 -17.50 -20.66
CA GLY A 140 -7.10 -17.34 -21.87
C GLY A 140 -6.84 -16.08 -22.70
N ASN A 141 -5.98 -16.23 -23.72
CA ASN A 141 -5.89 -15.43 -24.95
C ASN A 141 -6.14 -13.91 -24.89
N LEU A 142 -5.04 -13.16 -24.93
CA LEU A 142 -5.00 -11.87 -25.61
C LEU A 142 -5.20 -12.10 -27.11
N LEU A 143 -6.44 -12.04 -27.58
CA LEU A 143 -6.73 -11.80 -28.99
C LEU A 143 -6.34 -10.36 -29.30
N THR A 144 -5.23 -10.22 -30.03
CA THR A 144 -4.86 -9.04 -30.79
C THR A 144 -5.95 -8.72 -31.80
N GLY A 145 -6.53 -7.53 -31.69
CA GLY A 145 -7.01 -6.76 -32.84
C GLY A 145 -5.92 -5.84 -33.34
#